data_AF-A0A8C6R7H1-F1
#
_entry.id   AF-A0A8C6R7H1-F1
#
_cell.length_a   1.000
_cell.length_b   1.000
_cell.length_c   1.000
_cell.angle_alpha   90.00
_cell.angle_beta   90.00
_cell.angle_gamma   90.00
#
_symmetry.space_group_name_H-M   'P 1'
#
loop_
_entity.id
_entity.type
_entity.pdbx_description
1 polymer ?
#
loop_
_entity_poly.entity_id
_entity_poly.type
_entity_poly.pdbx_seq_one_letter_code
_entity_poly.pdbx_strand_id
1 'polypeptide(L)'
;MVIHVCDEAKNLKEDFICPRDLLISEMKYFAEYLSMDAQRWEEVDISVHCDVHIFNWLIKYVKRNIKEDKDCEIPTLEPGNVISILISSEFLKMDSLVEQCIQYCHKNMNAIVATPCNMNCINANLLTRIADLFTHNEVDDLRDKKDKFRSKLFCKKIERLFDPEYFNPDSQNNAATLYRCCLCKKLLT
;
A
#
# COMPACT_ATOMS: atom_id res chain seq x y z
N MET A 1 15.81 3.30 -20.88
CA MET A 1 16.60 3.53 -19.65
C MET A 1 16.78 2.20 -18.95
N VAL A 2 17.95 1.95 -18.36
CA VAL A 2 18.24 0.74 -17.58
C VAL A 2 18.08 1.07 -16.10
N ILE A 3 17.43 0.19 -15.35
CA ILE A 3 17.24 0.29 -13.91
C ILE A 3 17.88 -0.93 -13.27
N HIS A 4 18.92 -0.72 -12.48
CA HIS A 4 19.65 -1.76 -11.78
C HIS A 4 18.98 -2.04 -10.44
N VAL A 5 18.42 -3.23 -10.26
CA VAL A 5 17.75 -3.60 -9.01
C VAL A 5 18.62 -4.56 -8.22
N CYS A 6 18.93 -4.20 -6.98
CA CYS A 6 19.72 -5.00 -6.05
C CYS A 6 18.83 -5.50 -4.91
N ASP A 7 18.61 -6.80 -4.84
CA ASP A 7 17.98 -7.48 -3.70
C ASP A 7 19.08 -7.99 -2.76
N GLU A 8 19.40 -7.21 -1.74
CA GLU A 8 20.44 -7.54 -0.76
C GLU A 8 20.07 -8.76 0.10
N ALA A 9 18.78 -8.98 0.35
CA ALA A 9 18.30 -10.07 1.20
C ALA A 9 18.46 -11.43 0.50
N LYS A 10 18.25 -11.47 -0.83
CA LYS A 10 18.40 -12.68 -1.65
C LYS A 10 19.73 -12.74 -2.40
N ASN A 11 20.56 -11.70 -2.28
CA ASN A 11 21.80 -11.53 -3.04
C ASN A 11 21.58 -11.66 -4.57
N LEU A 12 20.51 -11.04 -5.08
CA LEU A 12 20.16 -11.02 -6.50
C LEU A 12 20.36 -9.62 -7.08
N LYS A 13 20.76 -9.57 -8.35
CA LYS A 13 20.84 -8.34 -9.13
C LYS A 13 20.22 -8.58 -10.50
N GLU A 14 19.32 -7.70 -10.90
CA GLU A 14 18.63 -7.79 -12.19
C GLU A 14 18.44 -6.41 -12.79
N ASP A 15 18.60 -6.32 -14.10
CA ASP A 15 18.49 -5.08 -14.86
C ASP A 15 17.15 -5.03 -15.60
N PHE A 16 16.40 -3.94 -15.39
CA PHE A 16 15.11 -3.72 -16.01
C PHE A 16 15.19 -2.60 -17.04
N ILE A 17 14.77 -2.88 -18.27
CA ILE A 17 14.70 -1.88 -19.34
C ILE A 17 13.29 -1.32 -19.41
N CYS A 18 13.14 -0.01 -19.25
CA CYS A 18 11.86 0.69 -19.38
C CYS A 18 12.01 2.01 -20.17
N PRO A 19 11.06 2.36 -21.05
CA PRO A 19 11.00 3.70 -21.64
C PRO A 19 10.84 4.76 -20.54
N ARG A 20 11.61 5.85 -20.62
CA ARG A 20 11.61 6.90 -19.60
C ARG A 20 10.24 7.54 -19.43
N ASP A 21 9.63 7.95 -20.54
CA ASP A 21 8.34 8.65 -20.54
C ASP A 21 7.26 7.80 -19.85
N LEU A 22 7.28 6.49 -20.11
CA LEU A 22 6.39 5.56 -19.44
C LEU A 22 6.69 5.46 -17.94
N LEU A 23 7.96 5.29 -17.56
CA LEU A 23 8.34 5.18 -16.15
C LEU A 23 7.92 6.42 -15.35
N ILE A 24 8.21 7.63 -15.84
CA ILE A 24 7.85 8.86 -15.13
C ILE A 24 6.35 9.13 -15.15
N SER A 25 5.63 8.66 -16.17
CA SER A 25 4.17 8.80 -16.24
C SER A 25 3.45 7.93 -15.22
N GLU A 26 3.96 6.72 -14.94
CA GLU A 26 3.33 5.76 -14.02
C GLU A 26 3.92 5.82 -12.60
N MET A 27 5.20 6.20 -12.44
CA MET A 27 5.92 6.27 -11.16
C MET A 27 6.38 7.70 -10.86
N LYS A 28 5.53 8.48 -10.18
CA LYS A 28 5.77 9.91 -9.93
C LYS A 28 7.01 10.20 -9.08
N TYR A 29 7.43 9.25 -8.24
CA TYR A 29 8.69 9.37 -7.50
C TYR A 29 9.89 9.60 -8.44
N PHE A 30 9.95 8.84 -9.54
CA PHE A 30 11.02 9.03 -10.54
C PHE A 30 10.82 10.32 -11.34
N ALA A 31 9.60 10.77 -11.57
CA ALA A 31 9.35 12.06 -12.23
C ALA A 31 9.97 13.22 -11.44
N GLU A 32 9.78 13.24 -10.12
CA GLU A 32 10.36 14.25 -9.24
C GLU A 32 11.90 14.19 -9.27
N TYR A 33 12.49 13.00 -9.15
CA TYR A 33 13.94 12.83 -9.14
C TYR A 33 14.62 13.15 -10.48
N LEU A 34 14.00 12.74 -11.61
CA LEU A 34 14.56 12.90 -12.96
C LEU A 34 14.27 14.27 -13.59
N SER A 35 13.45 15.11 -12.95
CA SER A 35 13.14 16.46 -13.42
C SER A 35 14.22 17.49 -13.09
N MET A 36 15.14 17.18 -12.18
CA MET A 36 16.04 18.18 -11.59
C MET A 36 17.27 18.55 -12.43
N ASP A 37 17.70 17.75 -13.41
CA ASP A 37 18.98 18.01 -14.11
C ASP A 37 18.89 17.77 -15.62
N ALA A 38 18.47 18.79 -16.39
CA ALA A 38 18.22 18.76 -17.85
C ALA A 38 19.42 18.39 -18.76
N GLN A 39 20.64 18.30 -18.22
CA GLN A 39 21.88 18.20 -19.00
C GLN A 39 22.74 16.95 -18.75
N ARG A 40 22.37 16.06 -17.82
CA ARG A 40 23.11 14.79 -17.53
C ARG A 40 22.44 13.52 -18.10
N TRP A 41 21.74 13.64 -19.23
CA TRP A 41 20.61 12.76 -19.58
C TRP A 41 20.99 11.38 -20.12
N GLU A 42 22.24 11.20 -20.52
CA GLU A 42 22.72 9.96 -21.15
C GLU A 42 23.43 9.02 -20.15
N GLU A 43 23.65 9.44 -18.90
CA GLU A 43 24.48 8.71 -17.91
C GLU A 43 23.80 8.46 -16.54
N VAL A 44 22.49 8.71 -16.39
CA VAL A 44 21.83 8.44 -15.09
C VAL A 44 21.58 6.94 -14.91
N ASP A 45 22.49 6.28 -14.22
CA ASP A 45 22.31 4.92 -13.72
C ASP A 45 21.35 4.92 -12.52
N ILE A 46 20.12 4.47 -12.72
CA ILE A 46 19.16 4.29 -11.62
C ILE A 46 19.45 2.95 -10.95
N SER A 47 19.89 3.00 -9.70
CA SER A 47 20.03 1.82 -8.85
C SER A 47 18.96 1.82 -7.75
N VAL A 48 18.20 0.73 -7.63
CA VAL A 48 17.14 0.56 -6.64
C VAL A 48 17.44 -0.65 -5.77
N HIS A 49 17.41 -0.47 -4.45
CA HIS A 49 17.60 -1.56 -3.49
C HIS A 49 16.24 -2.07 -3.02
N CYS A 50 15.77 -3.19 -3.57
CA CYS A 50 14.48 -3.78 -3.22
C CYS A 50 14.37 -5.25 -3.65
N ASP A 51 13.27 -5.90 -3.29
CA ASP A 51 12.96 -7.25 -3.77
C ASP A 51 12.79 -7.24 -5.30
N VAL A 52 13.68 -7.96 -5.99
CA VAL A 52 13.72 -8.05 -7.45
C VAL A 52 12.40 -8.59 -8.03
N HIS A 53 11.72 -9.51 -7.35
CA HIS A 53 10.46 -10.09 -7.84
C HIS A 53 9.32 -9.07 -7.77
N ILE A 54 9.28 -8.27 -6.70
CA ILE A 54 8.29 -7.19 -6.57
C ILE A 54 8.55 -6.11 -7.61
N PHE A 55 9.81 -5.73 -7.83
CA PHE A 55 10.14 -4.74 -8.85
C PHE A 55 9.79 -5.24 -10.27
N ASN A 56 10.07 -6.51 -10.58
CA ASN A 56 9.65 -7.13 -11.84
C ASN A 56 8.13 -7.07 -12.02
N TRP A 57 7.35 -7.38 -10.98
CA TRP A 57 5.89 -7.25 -11.00
C TRP A 57 5.46 -5.81 -11.33
N LEU A 58 6.08 -4.81 -10.70
CA LEU A 58 5.80 -3.39 -10.94
C LEU A 58 6.14 -2.98 -12.38
N ILE A 59 7.26 -3.44 -12.94
CA ILE A 59 7.63 -3.15 -14.33
C ILE A 59 6.64 -3.78 -15.31
N LYS A 60 6.23 -5.02 -15.09
CA LYS A 60 5.15 -5.64 -15.89
C LYS A 60 3.85 -4.85 -15.78
N TYR A 61 3.51 -4.36 -14.59
CA TYR A 61 2.34 -3.52 -14.38
C TYR A 61 2.45 -2.20 -15.15
N VAL A 62 3.58 -1.51 -15.10
CA VAL A 62 3.81 -0.26 -15.87
C VAL A 62 3.70 -0.49 -17.37
N LYS A 63 4.19 -1.63 -17.87
CA LYS A 63 4.15 -2.00 -19.30
C LYS A 63 2.80 -2.55 -19.78
N ARG A 64 1.80 -2.71 -18.90
CA ARG A 64 0.50 -3.34 -19.21
C ARG A 64 -0.26 -2.76 -20.40
N ASN A 65 -0.03 -1.49 -20.73
CA ASN A 65 -0.72 -0.79 -21.81
C ASN A 65 0.08 -0.75 -23.13
N ILE A 66 1.31 -1.30 -23.17
CA ILE A 66 2.13 -1.35 -24.38
C ILE A 66 1.63 -2.48 -25.27
N LYS A 67 0.98 -2.12 -26.39
CA LYS A 67 0.38 -3.07 -27.35
C LYS A 67 1.39 -3.93 -28.12
N GLU A 68 2.67 -3.63 -28.03
CA GLU A 68 3.72 -4.30 -28.82
C GLU A 68 4.10 -5.69 -28.27
N ASP A 69 3.72 -6.00 -27.02
CA ASP A 69 4.13 -7.21 -26.35
C ASP A 69 2.93 -8.16 -26.19
N LYS A 70 2.67 -8.97 -27.23
CA LYS A 70 1.52 -9.90 -27.29
C LYS A 70 1.57 -11.02 -26.24
N ASP A 71 2.73 -11.22 -25.61
CA ASP A 71 2.94 -12.19 -24.53
C ASP A 71 3.03 -11.54 -23.14
N CYS A 72 2.76 -10.24 -23.02
CA CYS A 72 2.81 -9.54 -21.74
C CYS A 72 1.56 -9.87 -20.90
N GLU A 73 1.61 -10.98 -20.16
CA GLU A 73 0.60 -11.29 -19.15
C GLU A 73 0.55 -10.15 -18.12
N ILE A 74 -0.64 -9.54 -17.97
CA ILE A 74 -0.88 -8.52 -16.96
C ILE A 74 -0.65 -9.17 -15.60
N PRO A 75 0.26 -8.64 -14.77
CA PRO A 75 0.59 -9.28 -13.52
C PRO A 75 -0.61 -9.20 -12.57
N THR A 76 -0.89 -10.30 -11.87
CA THR A 76 -2.04 -10.42 -10.97
C THR A 76 -1.65 -10.17 -9.52
N LEU A 77 -2.56 -9.55 -8.77
CA LEU A 77 -2.42 -9.40 -7.32
C LEU A 77 -2.76 -10.72 -6.63
N GLU A 78 -1.91 -11.12 -5.70
CA GLU A 78 -2.04 -12.35 -4.93
C GLU A 78 -1.92 -12.06 -3.42
N PRO A 79 -2.51 -12.90 -2.55
CA PRO A 79 -2.43 -12.67 -1.10
C PRO A 79 -1.01 -12.68 -0.53
N GLY A 80 -0.06 -13.29 -1.24
CA GLY A 80 1.34 -13.35 -0.85
C GLY A 80 2.15 -12.11 -1.23
N ASN A 81 1.75 -11.37 -2.28
CA ASN A 81 2.55 -10.26 -2.83
C ASN A 81 1.92 -8.88 -2.59
N VAL A 82 0.59 -8.80 -2.37
CA VAL A 82 -0.15 -7.54 -2.34
C VAL A 82 0.36 -6.53 -1.30
N ILE A 83 0.79 -6.99 -0.12
CA ILE A 83 1.30 -6.09 0.92
C ILE A 83 2.63 -5.45 0.50
N SER A 84 3.54 -6.25 -0.07
CA SER A 84 4.81 -5.74 -0.59
C SER A 84 4.59 -4.80 -1.77
N ILE A 85 3.70 -5.16 -2.70
CA ILE A 85 3.32 -4.30 -3.83
C ILE A 85 2.69 -3.00 -3.35
N LEU A 86 1.80 -3.04 -2.35
CA LEU A 86 1.17 -1.85 -1.78
C LEU A 86 2.21 -0.88 -1.22
N ILE A 87 3.17 -1.38 -0.43
CA ILE A 87 4.21 -0.55 0.18
C ILE A 87 5.13 0.04 -0.91
N SER A 88 5.57 -0.77 -1.87
CA SER A 88 6.42 -0.31 -2.97
C SER A 88 5.71 0.68 -3.89
N SER A 89 4.42 0.46 -4.21
CA SER A 89 3.63 1.35 -5.05
C SER A 89 3.31 2.68 -4.39
N GLU A 90 3.09 2.70 -3.07
CA GLU A 90 2.97 3.94 -2.28
C GLU A 90 4.28 4.73 -2.32
N PHE A 91 5.42 4.07 -2.10
CA PHE A 91 6.73 4.72 -2.15
C PHE A 91 7.03 5.31 -3.53
N LEU A 92 6.73 4.57 -4.60
CA LEU A 92 6.92 5.00 -5.99
C LEU A 92 5.84 5.99 -6.47
N LYS A 93 4.87 6.33 -5.62
CA LYS A 93 3.76 7.25 -5.91
C LYS A 93 2.91 6.80 -7.11
N MET A 94 2.53 5.52 -7.13
CA MET A 94 1.72 4.88 -8.16
C MET A 94 0.24 4.82 -7.75
N ASP A 95 -0.44 5.98 -7.70
CA ASP A 95 -1.77 6.13 -7.06
C ASP A 95 -2.82 5.10 -7.49
N SER A 96 -2.91 4.81 -8.80
CA SER A 96 -3.89 3.84 -9.32
C SER A 96 -3.63 2.42 -8.82
N LEU A 97 -2.36 2.02 -8.70
CA LEU A 97 -1.99 0.70 -8.19
C LEU A 97 -2.20 0.61 -6.68
N VAL A 98 -1.89 1.69 -5.95
CA VAL A 98 -2.16 1.78 -4.51
C VAL A 98 -3.64 1.54 -4.23
N GLU A 99 -4.53 2.20 -4.98
CA GLU A 99 -5.97 2.01 -4.82
C GLU A 99 -6.41 0.57 -5.14
N GLN A 100 -5.90 -0.02 -6.23
CA GLN A 100 -6.18 -1.43 -6.55
C GLN A 100 -5.73 -2.38 -5.44
N CYS A 101 -4.56 -2.14 -4.85
CA CYS A 101 -4.05 -2.94 -3.73
C CYS A 101 -4.91 -2.78 -2.47
N ILE A 102 -5.35 -1.56 -2.14
CA ILE A 102 -6.23 -1.31 -0.98
C ILE A 102 -7.57 -2.03 -1.16
N GLN A 103 -8.18 -1.95 -2.33
CA GLN A 103 -9.41 -2.67 -2.65
C GLN A 103 -9.23 -4.20 -2.61
N TYR A 104 -8.09 -4.70 -3.09
CA TYR A 104 -7.75 -6.11 -3.00
C TYR A 104 -7.59 -6.56 -1.54
N CYS A 105 -6.94 -5.74 -0.71
CA CYS A 105 -6.79 -5.98 0.72
C CYS A 105 -8.14 -6.12 1.40
N HIS A 106 -9.10 -5.22 1.14
CA HIS A 106 -10.45 -5.32 1.70
C HIS A 106 -11.14 -6.64 1.33
N LYS A 107 -11.15 -6.99 0.04
CA LYS A 107 -11.82 -8.20 -0.47
C LYS A 107 -11.18 -9.51 -0.01
N ASN A 108 -9.86 -9.55 0.18
CA ASN A 108 -9.10 -10.78 0.38
C ASN A 108 -8.36 -10.86 1.73
N MET A 109 -8.68 -9.98 2.69
CA MET A 109 -7.92 -9.86 3.95
C MET A 109 -7.69 -11.18 4.67
N ASN A 110 -8.71 -12.04 4.73
CA ASN A 110 -8.61 -13.38 5.34
C ASN A 110 -7.52 -14.25 4.71
N ALA A 111 -7.35 -14.20 3.39
CA ALA A 111 -6.29 -14.92 2.70
C ALA A 111 -4.93 -14.28 2.96
N ILE A 112 -4.86 -12.95 3.01
CA ILE A 112 -3.61 -12.20 3.22
C ILE A 112 -3.07 -12.42 4.64
N VAL A 113 -3.91 -12.36 5.68
CA VAL A 113 -3.46 -12.62 7.06
C VAL A 113 -3.02 -14.07 7.26
N ALA A 114 -3.46 -15.00 6.40
CA ALA A 114 -2.99 -16.39 6.40
C ALA A 114 -1.59 -16.56 5.79
N THR A 115 -1.14 -15.65 4.91
CA THR A 115 0.19 -15.72 4.29
C THR A 115 1.31 -15.28 5.24
N PRO A 116 2.55 -15.74 5.06
CA PRO A 116 3.70 -15.27 5.84
C PRO A 116 4.18 -13.89 5.35
N CYS A 117 3.33 -12.87 5.43
CA CYS A 117 3.68 -11.49 5.08
C CYS A 117 3.93 -10.63 6.34
N ASN A 118 4.80 -9.63 6.22
CA ASN A 118 5.04 -8.63 7.26
C ASN A 118 4.14 -7.41 7.05
N MET A 119 3.07 -7.29 7.82
CA MET A 119 2.11 -6.19 7.77
C MET A 119 2.47 -5.01 8.70
N ASN A 120 3.63 -5.04 9.37
CA ASN A 120 4.04 -3.96 10.26
C ASN A 120 4.62 -2.74 9.50
N CYS A 121 5.01 -2.94 8.25
CA CYS A 121 5.57 -1.89 7.40
C CYS A 121 4.50 -1.01 6.73
N ILE A 122 3.21 -1.32 6.90
CA ILE A 122 2.12 -0.50 6.37
C ILE A 122 2.04 0.79 7.21
N ASN A 123 2.22 1.94 6.55
CA ASN A 123 2.18 3.23 7.22
C ASN A 123 0.77 3.57 7.74
N ALA A 124 0.68 4.55 8.64
CA ALA A 124 -0.58 4.95 9.27
C ALA A 124 -1.65 5.41 8.26
N ASN A 125 -1.25 6.08 7.18
CA ASN A 125 -2.18 6.58 6.16
C ASN A 125 -2.83 5.43 5.37
N LEU A 126 -2.02 4.48 4.90
CA LEU A 126 -2.50 3.27 4.22
C LEU A 126 -3.38 2.43 5.14
N LEU A 127 -2.98 2.26 6.41
CA LEU A 127 -3.78 1.55 7.39
C LEU A 127 -5.15 2.21 7.60
N THR A 128 -5.20 3.55 7.72
CA THR A 128 -6.46 4.29 7.82
C THR A 128 -7.32 4.10 6.57
N ARG A 129 -6.75 4.22 5.36
CA ARG A 129 -7.48 4.01 4.09
C ARG A 129 -8.07 2.60 4.00
N ILE A 130 -7.31 1.58 4.38
CA ILE A 130 -7.81 0.20 4.41
C ILE A 130 -8.92 0.08 5.47
N ALA A 131 -8.71 0.62 6.68
CA ALA A 131 -9.69 0.54 7.76
C ALA A 131 -11.00 1.24 7.44
N ASP A 132 -10.97 2.35 6.69
CA ASP A 132 -12.16 3.07 6.25
C ASP A 132 -13.04 2.24 5.28
N LEU A 133 -12.49 1.21 4.61
CA LEU A 133 -13.28 0.28 3.79
C LEU A 133 -14.02 -0.79 4.59
N PHE A 134 -13.50 -1.16 5.76
CA PHE A 134 -14.11 -2.21 6.58
C PHE A 134 -15.24 -1.65 7.44
N THR A 135 -16.33 -2.41 7.62
CA THR A 135 -17.24 -2.21 8.75
C THR A 135 -16.70 -2.90 10.00
N HIS A 136 -17.11 -2.49 11.20
CA HIS A 136 -16.70 -3.17 12.45
C HIS A 136 -17.10 -4.65 12.47
N ASN A 137 -18.23 -5.03 11.86
CA ASN A 137 -18.65 -6.42 11.71
C ASN A 137 -17.71 -7.21 10.80
N GLU A 138 -17.33 -6.64 9.65
CA GLU A 138 -16.35 -7.27 8.76
C GLU A 138 -14.99 -7.45 9.45
N VAL A 139 -14.56 -6.49 10.28
CA VAL A 139 -13.32 -6.63 11.08
C VAL A 139 -13.47 -7.76 12.11
N ASP A 140 -14.63 -7.89 12.74
CA ASP A 140 -14.89 -8.93 13.74
C ASP A 140 -14.89 -10.35 13.13
N ASP A 141 -15.37 -10.46 11.88
CA ASP A 141 -15.39 -11.71 11.11
C ASP A 141 -14.02 -12.12 10.54
N LEU A 142 -12.98 -11.29 10.69
CA LEU A 142 -11.63 -11.63 10.22
C LEU A 142 -11.01 -12.79 11.02
N ARG A 143 -10.55 -13.79 10.27
CA ARG A 143 -9.85 -14.99 10.77
C ARG A 143 -8.35 -14.75 10.95
N ASP A 144 -8.00 -13.72 11.71
CA ASP A 144 -6.62 -13.29 11.97
C ASP A 144 -6.09 -13.85 13.30
N LYS A 145 -5.81 -15.16 13.35
CA LYS A 145 -5.37 -15.85 14.59
C LYS A 145 -4.08 -15.31 15.19
N LYS A 146 -3.22 -14.69 14.39
CA LYS A 146 -1.93 -14.14 14.80
C LYS A 146 -1.98 -12.62 15.04
N ASP A 147 -3.17 -12.04 14.93
CA ASP A 147 -3.41 -10.60 15.08
C ASP A 147 -2.42 -9.73 14.28
N LYS A 148 -2.23 -10.06 13.00
CA LYS A 148 -1.34 -9.31 12.11
C LYS A 148 -1.92 -7.94 11.75
N PHE A 149 -3.25 -7.84 11.72
CA PHE A 149 -3.97 -6.69 11.20
C PHE A 149 -5.29 -6.38 11.91
N ARG A 150 -6.00 -7.37 12.46
CA ARG A 150 -7.34 -7.18 13.07
C ARG A 150 -7.33 -6.11 14.18
N SER A 151 -6.41 -6.18 15.15
CA SER A 151 -6.31 -5.14 16.18
C SER A 151 -5.95 -3.77 15.62
N LYS A 152 -5.13 -3.69 14.57
CA LYS A 152 -4.79 -2.41 13.92
C LYS A 152 -6.02 -1.76 13.29
N LEU A 153 -6.89 -2.56 12.67
CA LEU A 153 -8.17 -2.09 12.12
C LEU A 153 -9.10 -1.58 13.23
N PHE A 154 -9.24 -2.32 14.32
CA PHE A 154 -10.04 -1.87 15.46
C PHE A 154 -9.47 -0.61 16.11
N CYS A 155 -8.16 -0.49 16.26
CA CYS A 155 -7.53 0.74 16.74
C CYS A 155 -7.92 1.93 15.87
N LYS A 156 -7.85 1.82 14.53
CA LYS A 156 -8.30 2.89 13.63
C LYS A 156 -9.78 3.18 13.75
N LYS A 157 -10.62 2.16 13.89
CA LYS A 157 -12.06 2.36 14.11
C LYS A 157 -12.35 3.08 15.42
N ILE A 158 -11.63 2.76 16.49
CA ILE A 158 -11.74 3.46 17.78
C ILE A 158 -11.25 4.90 17.65
N GLU A 159 -10.11 5.16 17.02
CA GLU A 159 -9.62 6.52 16.76
C GLU A 159 -10.68 7.35 16.02
N ARG A 160 -11.31 6.78 14.99
CA ARG A 160 -12.39 7.41 14.22
C ARG A 160 -13.62 7.75 15.04
N LEU A 161 -13.91 7.03 16.13
CA LEU A 161 -15.02 7.40 17.02
C LEU A 161 -14.77 8.73 17.73
N PHE A 162 -13.53 9.14 17.95
CA PHE A 162 -13.22 10.40 18.63
C PHE A 162 -13.01 11.57 17.67
N ASP A 163 -13.12 11.35 16.35
CA ASP A 163 -13.01 12.37 15.33
C ASP A 163 -14.39 13.02 15.10
N PRO A 164 -14.61 14.29 15.50
CA PRO A 164 -15.91 14.94 15.37
C PRO A 164 -16.35 15.13 13.91
N GLU A 165 -15.40 15.18 12.98
CA GLU A 165 -15.66 15.38 11.55
C GLU A 165 -15.85 14.05 10.80
N TYR A 166 -15.60 12.92 11.46
CA TYR A 166 -15.76 11.61 10.83
C TYR A 166 -17.20 11.09 10.92
N PHE A 167 -17.78 10.84 9.74
CA PHE A 167 -19.06 10.14 9.64
C PHE A 167 -18.82 8.63 9.59
N ASN A 168 -19.13 7.93 10.68
CA ASN A 168 -19.02 6.49 10.73
C ASN A 168 -20.24 5.84 10.02
N PRO A 169 -20.04 5.06 8.94
CA PRO A 169 -21.16 4.39 8.27
C PRO A 169 -21.86 3.37 9.16
N ASP A 170 -21.18 2.87 10.19
CA ASP A 170 -21.66 1.82 11.07
C ASP A 170 -22.43 2.33 12.30
N SER A 171 -22.25 3.60 12.68
CA SER A 171 -22.83 4.19 13.88
C SER A 171 -23.15 5.65 13.64
N GLN A 172 -24.39 6.06 13.91
CA GLN A 172 -24.84 7.45 13.78
C GLN A 172 -24.19 8.39 14.81
N ASN A 173 -23.71 7.86 15.93
CA ASN A 173 -23.09 8.63 17.00
C ASN A 173 -21.57 8.42 17.05
N ASN A 174 -20.86 9.44 17.49
CA ASN A 174 -19.42 9.41 17.77
C ASN A 174 -19.16 9.57 19.28
N ALA A 175 -17.91 9.40 19.69
CA ALA A 175 -17.41 9.54 21.05
C ALA A 175 -16.65 10.86 21.26
N ALA A 176 -16.75 11.83 20.34
CA ALA A 176 -16.01 13.09 20.41
C ALA A 176 -16.40 13.94 21.64
N THR A 177 -17.59 13.72 22.20
CA THR A 177 -18.08 14.37 23.43
C THR A 177 -17.96 13.49 24.67
N LEU A 178 -17.22 12.37 24.61
CA LEU A 178 -17.03 11.48 25.76
C LEU A 178 -16.05 12.10 26.76
N TYR A 179 -16.54 12.58 27.89
CA TYR A 179 -15.73 13.15 28.97
C TYR A 179 -15.73 12.26 30.22
N ARG A 180 -14.62 12.23 30.97
CA ARG A 180 -14.55 11.59 32.29
C ARG A 180 -14.52 12.65 33.39
N CYS A 181 -15.52 12.65 34.26
CA CYS A 181 -15.54 13.56 35.41
C CYS A 181 -14.33 13.32 36.33
N CYS A 182 -13.58 14.39 36.66
CA CYS A 182 -12.38 14.28 37.50
C CYS A 182 -12.70 13.88 38.96
N LEU A 183 -13.90 14.24 39.44
CA LEU A 183 -14.35 14.00 40.83
C LEU A 183 -14.93 12.59 41.01
N CYS A 184 -15.99 12.25 40.27
CA CYS A 184 -16.72 11.00 40.47
C CYS A 184 -16.33 9.88 39.48
N LYS A 185 -15.41 10.16 38.55
CA LYS A 185 -14.91 9.23 37.52
C LYS A 185 -15.96 8.70 36.54
N LYS A 186 -17.21 9.18 36.59
CA LYS A 186 -18.28 8.84 35.64
C LYS A 186 -17.94 9.36 34.24
N LEU A 187 -18.33 8.57 33.22
CA LEU A 187 -18.30 8.99 31.82
C LEU A 187 -19.56 9.80 31.50
N LEU A 188 -19.39 10.88 30.75
CA LEU A 188 -20.42 11.82 30.30
C LEU A 188 -20.35 11.85 28.77
N THR A 189 -21.50 11.90 28.10
CA THR A 189 -21.64 11.96 26.64
C THR A 189 -22.51 13.13 26.25
#